data_AF-A0A416ERE1-F1
#
_entry.id   AF-A0A416ERE1-F1
#
_cell.length_a   1.000
_cell.length_b   1.000
_cell.length_c   1.000
_cell.angle_alpha   90.00
_cell.angle_beta   90.00
_cell.angle_gamma   90.00
#
_symmetry.space_group_name_H-M   'P 1'
#
loop_
_entity.id
_entity.type
_entity.pdbx_description
1 polymer ?
#
loop_
_entity_poly.entity_id
_entity_poly.type
_entity_poly.pdbx_seq_one_letter_code
_entity_poly.pdbx_strand_id
1 'polypeptide(L)'
;MEYRKLCAAEINRQLFSHFIRRQTVTKCWRREDGKWVIKDAPFIDDWGETEYQELVRCLINTVNTDGAVFGAFEGGALKGFASVESAPMGQNGEYLDLSCIHVSQDLRGRGIGRTLFDMACRWAREHGAGKLYISAHSAVESQAFYEAMGCREAQEYNRRHVEAEPFDCQLECVLKDSPAKDWGGE
;
A
#
# COMPACT_ATOMS: atom_id res chain seq x y z
N MET A 1 -0.73 18.10 8.95
CA MET A 1 -0.96 16.69 8.61
C MET A 1 -0.41 15.88 9.75
N GLU A 2 -1.25 15.05 10.36
CA GLU A 2 -0.86 14.14 11.43
C GLU A 2 -0.69 12.74 10.85
N TYR A 3 0.34 12.01 11.29
CA TYR A 3 0.58 10.63 10.85
C TYR A 3 0.75 9.75 12.08
N ARG A 4 0.04 8.62 12.13
CA ARG A 4 0.12 7.71 13.27
C ARG A 4 -0.30 6.28 12.90
N LYS A 5 0.07 5.33 13.77
CA LYS A 5 -0.46 3.97 13.74
C LYS A 5 -1.93 3.99 14.21
N LEU A 6 -2.75 3.16 13.59
CA LEU A 6 -4.14 2.92 13.96
C LEU A 6 -4.26 1.62 14.75
N CYS A 7 -5.14 1.60 15.75
CA CYS A 7 -5.50 0.36 16.44
C CYS A 7 -6.85 -0.19 15.92
N ALA A 8 -7.11 -1.46 16.17
CA ALA A 8 -8.31 -2.14 15.66
C ALA A 8 -9.63 -1.46 16.09
N ALA A 9 -9.67 -0.86 17.28
CA ALA A 9 -10.86 -0.17 17.81
C ALA A 9 -11.23 1.10 17.02
N GLU A 10 -10.27 1.71 16.32
CA GLU A 10 -10.48 2.91 15.51
C GLU A 10 -10.94 2.58 14.08
N ILE A 11 -10.70 1.35 13.62
CA ILE A 11 -10.95 0.94 12.24
C ILE A 11 -12.41 0.52 12.11
N ASN A 12 -13.19 1.37 11.45
CA ASN A 12 -14.58 1.13 11.12
C ASN A 12 -14.97 1.95 9.88
N ARG A 13 -16.20 1.78 9.39
CA ARG A 13 -16.67 2.48 8.20
C ARG A 13 -16.62 4.00 8.34
N GLN A 14 -16.89 4.54 9.53
CA GLN A 14 -16.94 5.98 9.80
C GLN A 14 -15.55 6.64 9.70
N LEU A 15 -14.47 5.90 9.99
CA LEU A 15 -13.09 6.37 9.79
C LEU A 15 -12.84 6.85 8.35
N PHE A 16 -13.49 6.20 7.36
CA PHE A 16 -13.37 6.50 5.93
C PHE A 16 -14.45 7.46 5.41
N SER A 17 -15.23 8.11 6.27
CA SER A 17 -16.33 8.99 5.86
C SER A 17 -15.91 10.18 4.98
N HIS A 18 -14.67 10.65 5.15
CA HIS A 18 -14.08 11.77 4.39
C HIS A 18 -13.01 11.32 3.38
N PHE A 19 -12.88 10.02 3.16
CA PHE A 19 -11.90 9.42 2.25
C PHE A 19 -12.52 9.23 0.86
N ILE A 20 -11.83 9.73 -0.17
CA ILE A 20 -12.29 9.67 -1.56
C ILE A 20 -11.37 8.70 -2.32
N ARG A 21 -11.76 7.43 -2.44
CA ARG A 21 -10.94 6.42 -3.13
C ARG A 21 -10.84 6.65 -4.65
N ARG A 22 -11.86 7.24 -5.25
CA ARG A 22 -12.04 7.39 -6.70
C ARG A 22 -10.74 7.67 -7.48
N GLN A 23 -10.48 6.88 -8.51
CA GLN A 23 -9.39 7.06 -9.47
C GLN A 23 -9.93 6.86 -10.88
N THR A 24 -9.60 7.78 -11.79
CA THR A 24 -9.88 7.61 -13.23
C THR A 24 -8.66 6.97 -13.85
N VAL A 25 -8.80 5.70 -14.23
CA VAL A 25 -7.73 4.95 -14.90
C VAL A 25 -7.93 5.08 -16.40
N THR A 26 -6.87 5.42 -17.13
CA THR A 26 -6.90 5.53 -18.59
C THR A 26 -6.05 4.46 -19.27
N LYS A 27 -4.88 4.16 -18.67
CA LYS A 27 -3.89 3.24 -19.19
C LYS A 27 -3.40 2.29 -18.11
N CYS A 28 -3.19 1.04 -18.51
CA CYS A 28 -2.63 0.02 -17.64
C CYS A 28 -1.46 -0.70 -18.32
N TRP A 29 -0.55 -1.19 -17.49
CA TRP A 29 0.43 -2.20 -17.87
C TRP A 29 -0.24 -3.56 -18.04
N ARG A 30 0.15 -4.28 -19.08
CA ARG A 30 -0.29 -5.64 -19.38
C ARG A 30 0.92 -6.48 -19.74
N ARG A 31 0.90 -7.75 -19.34
CA ARG A 31 1.96 -8.70 -19.67
C ARG A 31 1.57 -9.45 -20.93
N GLU A 32 2.23 -9.16 -22.05
CA GLU A 32 2.04 -9.81 -23.35
C GLU A 32 3.40 -10.39 -23.78
N ASP A 33 3.43 -11.68 -24.16
CA ASP A 33 4.65 -12.39 -24.58
C ASP A 33 5.84 -12.22 -23.62
N GLY A 34 5.56 -12.23 -22.31
CA GLY A 34 6.56 -12.07 -21.26
C GLY A 34 7.08 -10.65 -21.07
N LYS A 35 6.54 -9.65 -21.79
CA LYS A 35 6.94 -8.24 -21.70
C LYS A 35 5.81 -7.37 -21.17
N TRP A 36 6.17 -6.32 -20.44
CA TRP A 36 5.23 -5.29 -20.01
C TRP A 36 5.00 -4.29 -21.14
N VAL A 37 3.74 -4.11 -21.51
CA VAL A 37 3.29 -3.14 -22.52
C VAL A 37 2.16 -2.27 -21.95
N ILE A 38 2.12 -1.01 -22.36
CA ILE A 38 1.05 -0.09 -21.96
C ILE A 38 -0.12 -0.23 -22.93
N LYS A 39 -1.33 -0.40 -22.40
CA LYS A 39 -2.59 -0.46 -23.17
C LYS A 39 -3.59 0.53 -22.61
N ASP A 40 -4.43 1.07 -23.49
CA ASP A 40 -5.61 1.81 -23.06
C ASP A 40 -6.60 0.84 -22.40
N ALA A 41 -7.00 1.16 -21.17
CA ALA A 41 -7.92 0.39 -20.36
C ALA A 41 -8.72 1.35 -19.47
N PRO A 42 -9.62 2.16 -20.05
CA PRO A 42 -10.29 3.22 -19.32
C PRO A 42 -11.39 2.65 -18.40
N PHE A 43 -11.32 2.96 -17.12
CA PHE A 43 -12.39 2.71 -16.15
C PHE A 43 -12.27 3.64 -14.94
N ILE A 44 -13.29 3.64 -14.10
CA ILE A 44 -13.28 4.38 -12.84
C ILE A 44 -13.20 3.36 -11.72
N ASP A 45 -12.13 3.45 -10.95
CA ASP A 45 -11.92 2.67 -9.73
C ASP A 45 -12.45 3.48 -8.55
N ASP A 46 -13.63 3.10 -8.06
CA ASP A 46 -14.32 3.77 -6.96
C ASP A 46 -14.87 2.72 -6.00
N TRP A 47 -14.81 2.99 -4.70
CA TRP A 47 -15.25 2.03 -3.68
C TRP A 47 -16.70 2.29 -3.28
N GLY A 48 -17.51 1.24 -3.36
CA GLY A 48 -18.82 1.17 -2.76
C GLY A 48 -18.75 0.68 -1.31
N GLU A 49 -19.92 0.45 -0.73
CA GLU A 49 -20.03 0.03 0.66
C GLU A 49 -19.46 -1.38 0.89
N THR A 50 -19.60 -2.30 -0.06
CA THR A 50 -19.06 -3.66 0.05
C THR A 50 -17.53 -3.65 0.06
N GLU A 51 -16.89 -2.84 -0.78
CA GLU A 51 -15.44 -2.68 -0.80
C GLU A 51 -14.93 -2.08 0.52
N TYR A 52 -15.63 -1.09 1.08
CA TYR A 52 -15.27 -0.54 2.41
C TYR A 52 -15.46 -1.56 3.54
N GLN A 53 -16.51 -2.38 3.51
CA GLN A 53 -16.74 -3.43 4.50
C GLN A 53 -15.62 -4.47 4.47
N GLU A 54 -15.21 -4.89 3.28
CA GLU A 54 -14.09 -5.81 3.09
C GLU A 54 -12.76 -5.19 3.53
N LEU A 55 -12.50 -3.94 3.14
CA LEU A 55 -11.32 -3.20 3.58
C LEU A 55 -11.24 -3.12 5.12
N VAL A 56 -12.31 -2.72 5.78
CA VAL A 56 -12.37 -2.62 7.25
C VAL A 56 -12.06 -3.98 7.88
N ARG A 57 -12.65 -5.06 7.36
CA ARG A 57 -12.41 -6.42 7.83
C ARG A 57 -10.94 -6.81 7.69
N CYS A 58 -10.34 -6.55 6.54
CA CYS A 58 -8.93 -6.85 6.26
C CYS A 58 -8.00 -6.03 7.16
N LEU A 59 -8.20 -4.73 7.30
CA LEU A 59 -7.36 -3.87 8.14
C LEU A 59 -7.44 -4.23 9.63
N ILE A 60 -8.63 -4.57 10.13
CA ILE A 60 -8.78 -5.09 11.50
C ILE A 60 -8.01 -6.40 11.65
N ASN A 61 -8.11 -7.31 10.66
CA ASN A 61 -7.34 -8.55 10.67
C ASN A 61 -5.83 -8.29 10.70
N THR A 62 -5.32 -7.39 9.85
CA THR A 62 -3.90 -7.02 9.84
C THR A 62 -3.43 -6.59 11.23
N VAL A 63 -4.18 -5.72 11.93
CA VAL A 63 -3.82 -5.32 13.30
C VAL A 63 -3.87 -6.49 14.28
N ASN A 64 -4.90 -7.35 14.19
CA ASN A 64 -5.09 -8.48 15.09
C ASN A 64 -4.06 -9.60 14.89
N THR A 65 -3.42 -9.66 13.72
CA THR A 65 -2.31 -10.58 13.43
C THR A 65 -0.95 -9.91 13.61
N ASP A 66 -0.84 -8.87 14.43
CA ASP A 66 0.40 -8.13 14.74
C ASP A 66 1.02 -7.35 13.57
N GLY A 67 0.25 -7.11 12.50
CA GLY A 67 0.61 -6.19 11.43
C GLY A 67 0.50 -4.72 11.86
N ALA A 68 0.66 -3.82 10.90
CA ALA A 68 0.52 -2.40 11.13
C ALA A 68 -0.43 -1.74 10.14
N VAL A 69 -1.23 -0.81 10.62
CA VAL A 69 -2.01 0.11 9.81
C VAL A 69 -1.61 1.53 10.20
N PHE A 70 -1.25 2.35 9.23
CA PHE A 70 -0.90 3.75 9.40
C PHE A 70 -1.96 4.64 8.76
N GLY A 71 -2.26 5.77 9.39
CA GLY A 71 -3.17 6.78 8.87
C GLY A 71 -2.51 8.14 8.75
N ALA A 72 -2.92 8.90 7.73
CA ALA A 72 -2.60 10.31 7.53
C ALA A 72 -3.88 11.14 7.68
N PHE A 73 -3.87 12.12 8.57
CA PHE A 73 -5.03 12.90 8.98
C PHE A 73 -4.88 14.39 8.71
N GLU A 74 -5.89 14.99 8.10
CA GLU A 74 -6.03 16.44 7.92
C GLU A 74 -7.30 16.91 8.65
N GLY A 75 -7.15 17.75 9.68
CA GLY A 75 -8.29 18.23 10.49
C GLY A 75 -9.07 17.11 11.19
N GLY A 76 -8.40 16.02 11.58
CA GLY A 76 -9.02 14.84 12.19
C GLY A 76 -9.67 13.86 11.21
N ALA A 77 -9.75 14.19 9.91
CA ALA A 77 -10.28 13.30 8.89
C ALA A 77 -9.17 12.43 8.27
N LEU A 78 -9.43 11.12 8.11
CA LEU A 78 -8.49 10.21 7.43
C LEU A 78 -8.41 10.55 5.94
N LYS A 79 -7.20 10.85 5.47
CA LYS A 79 -6.92 11.25 4.08
C LYS A 79 -5.90 10.36 3.37
N GLY A 80 -5.26 9.45 4.08
CA GLY A 80 -4.43 8.41 3.51
C GLY A 80 -4.23 7.31 4.52
N PHE A 81 -3.96 6.10 4.05
CA PHE A 81 -3.60 4.99 4.93
C PHE A 81 -2.71 3.99 4.20
N ALA A 82 -1.99 3.19 4.98
CA ALA A 82 -1.21 2.07 4.49
C ALA A 82 -1.26 0.91 5.50
N SER A 83 -1.18 -0.33 5.05
CA SER A 83 -1.12 -1.52 5.91
C SER A 83 0.01 -2.45 5.51
N VAL A 84 0.67 -3.03 6.52
CA VAL A 84 1.72 -4.03 6.35
C VAL A 84 1.35 -5.28 7.14
N GLU A 85 1.32 -6.42 6.47
CA GLU A 85 1.12 -7.73 7.11
C GLU A 85 2.38 -8.14 7.87
N SER A 86 2.20 -8.85 8.99
CA SER A 86 3.31 -9.31 9.86
C SER A 86 3.92 -10.64 9.42
N ALA A 87 3.20 -11.44 8.63
CA ALA A 87 3.64 -12.77 8.23
C ALA A 87 4.77 -12.66 7.20
N PRO A 88 5.99 -13.15 7.50
CA PRO A 88 7.09 -13.15 6.54
C PRO A 88 6.76 -14.01 5.33
N MET A 89 7.25 -13.60 4.17
CA MET A 89 7.13 -14.35 2.92
C MET A 89 8.41 -14.29 2.09
N GLY A 90 8.39 -14.99 0.95
CA GLY A 90 9.59 -15.30 0.16
C GLY A 90 10.24 -16.59 0.64
N GLN A 91 11.07 -17.17 -0.22
CA GLN A 91 11.77 -18.42 0.10
C GLN A 91 12.66 -18.31 1.35
N ASN A 92 13.20 -17.11 1.64
CA ASN A 92 14.05 -16.87 2.81
C ASN A 92 13.32 -16.10 3.92
N GLY A 93 12.02 -15.80 3.77
CA GLY A 93 11.26 -14.99 4.73
C GLY A 93 11.68 -13.52 4.75
N GLU A 94 12.25 -13.00 3.67
CA GLU A 94 12.83 -11.66 3.60
C GLU A 94 11.82 -10.54 3.29
N TYR A 95 10.59 -10.88 2.93
CA TYR A 95 9.55 -9.91 2.59
C TYR A 95 8.50 -9.77 3.69
N LEU A 96 8.02 -8.55 3.88
CA LEU A 96 6.69 -8.27 4.42
C LEU A 96 5.83 -7.59 3.35
N ASP A 97 4.52 -7.79 3.45
CA ASP A 97 3.56 -7.42 2.42
C ASP A 97 2.91 -6.06 2.73
N LEU A 98 3.06 -5.08 1.83
CA LEU A 98 2.30 -3.83 1.87
C LEU A 98 0.92 -4.07 1.23
N SER A 99 -0.02 -4.55 2.04
CA SER A 99 -1.34 -5.01 1.59
C SER A 99 -2.27 -3.86 1.15
N CYS A 100 -2.09 -2.65 1.67
CA CYS A 100 -2.80 -1.46 1.20
C CYS A 100 -1.89 -0.23 1.25
N ILE A 101 -2.05 0.68 0.28
CA ILE A 101 -1.60 2.07 0.38
C ILE A 101 -2.48 2.95 -0.50
N HIS A 102 -3.20 3.88 0.11
CA HIS A 102 -4.11 4.76 -0.60
C HIS A 102 -4.08 6.18 -0.05
N VAL A 103 -4.24 7.14 -0.96
CA VAL A 103 -4.41 8.56 -0.64
C VAL A 103 -5.72 9.03 -1.25
N SER A 104 -6.49 9.75 -0.45
CA SER A 104 -7.76 10.36 -0.86
C SER A 104 -7.54 11.25 -2.07
N GLN A 105 -8.42 11.13 -3.07
CA GLN A 105 -8.31 11.79 -4.38
C GLN A 105 -7.98 13.29 -4.26
N ASP A 106 -8.63 13.97 -3.34
CA ASP A 106 -8.52 15.40 -3.13
C ASP A 106 -7.16 15.85 -2.55
N LEU A 107 -6.35 14.94 -1.99
CA LEU A 107 -5.04 15.24 -1.43
C LEU A 107 -3.87 14.50 -2.12
N ARG A 108 -4.11 13.85 -3.27
CA ARG A 108 -3.02 13.26 -4.07
C ARG A 108 -2.04 14.33 -4.55
N GLY A 109 -0.81 13.92 -4.86
CA GLY A 109 0.25 14.83 -5.29
C GLY A 109 0.88 15.71 -4.19
N ARG A 110 0.44 15.58 -2.93
CA ARG A 110 0.97 16.37 -1.78
C ARG A 110 2.02 15.62 -0.94
N GLY A 111 2.56 14.51 -1.43
CA GLY A 111 3.59 13.73 -0.74
C GLY A 111 3.08 12.78 0.36
N ILE A 112 1.77 12.72 0.63
CA ILE A 112 1.18 11.85 1.67
C ILE A 112 1.52 10.38 1.44
N GLY A 113 1.41 9.90 0.19
CA GLY A 113 1.72 8.51 -0.16
C GLY A 113 3.18 8.16 0.10
N ARG A 114 4.11 9.09 -0.17
CA ARG A 114 5.54 8.90 0.14
C ARG A 114 5.76 8.74 1.64
N THR A 115 5.16 9.61 2.45
CA THR A 115 5.28 9.53 3.91
C THR A 115 4.72 8.21 4.46
N LEU A 116 3.55 7.77 3.98
CA LEU A 116 2.96 6.49 4.38
C LEU A 116 3.82 5.30 3.96
N PHE A 117 4.37 5.33 2.74
CA PHE A 117 5.28 4.30 2.25
C PHE A 117 6.57 4.24 3.09
N ASP A 118 7.16 5.40 3.43
CA ASP A 118 8.34 5.46 4.29
C ASP A 118 8.05 4.91 5.70
N MET A 119 6.86 5.17 6.26
CA MET A 119 6.43 4.58 7.54
C MET A 119 6.31 3.05 7.44
N ALA A 120 5.71 2.54 6.36
CA ALA A 120 5.61 1.11 6.11
C ALA A 120 6.99 0.44 5.97
N CYS A 121 7.90 1.04 5.20
CA CYS A 121 9.28 0.56 5.05
C CYS A 121 10.05 0.54 6.37
N ARG A 122 9.88 1.57 7.23
CA ARG A 122 10.51 1.60 8.55
C ARG A 122 9.99 0.48 9.44
N TRP A 123 8.67 0.34 9.53
CA TRP A 123 8.05 -0.69 10.33
C TRP A 123 8.45 -2.08 9.86
N ALA A 124 8.39 -2.37 8.56
CA ALA A 124 8.79 -3.67 8.02
C ALA A 124 10.25 -4.03 8.36
N ARG A 125 11.16 -3.04 8.30
CA ARG A 125 12.57 -3.22 8.67
C ARG A 125 12.74 -3.53 10.16
N GLU A 126 12.03 -2.79 11.02
CA GLU A 126 12.02 -3.03 12.47
C GLU A 126 11.48 -4.42 12.82
N HIS A 127 10.71 -5.04 11.91
CA HIS A 127 10.13 -6.38 12.04
C HIS A 127 10.92 -7.44 11.23
N GLY A 128 12.16 -7.15 10.88
CA GLY A 128 13.11 -8.13 10.33
C GLY A 128 13.04 -8.33 8.82
N ALA A 129 12.21 -7.57 8.10
CA ALA A 129 12.15 -7.67 6.64
C ALA A 129 13.38 -7.03 5.98
N GLY A 130 13.93 -7.69 4.96
CA GLY A 130 14.91 -7.10 4.05
C GLY A 130 14.25 -6.35 2.88
N LYS A 131 13.00 -6.66 2.59
CA LYS A 131 12.24 -6.10 1.47
C LYS A 131 10.78 -5.88 1.84
N LEU A 132 10.17 -4.86 1.24
CA LEU A 132 8.71 -4.69 1.22
C LEU A 132 8.21 -5.18 -0.13
N TYR A 133 7.18 -6.03 -0.12
CA TYR A 133 6.52 -6.53 -1.33
C TYR A 133 5.22 -5.80 -1.55
N ILE A 134 4.82 -5.67 -2.81
CA ILE A 134 3.57 -5.03 -3.19
C ILE A 134 2.96 -5.79 -4.38
N SER A 135 1.72 -6.30 -4.23
CA SER A 135 0.86 -6.58 -5.39
C SER A 135 0.16 -5.27 -5.77
N ALA A 136 0.57 -4.66 -6.87
CA ALA A 136 0.13 -3.31 -7.21
C ALA A 136 -0.73 -3.31 -8.47
N HIS A 137 -1.88 -2.63 -8.38
CA HIS A 137 -2.72 -2.36 -9.54
C HIS A 137 -1.91 -1.81 -10.71
N SER A 138 -2.08 -2.40 -11.89
CA SER A 138 -1.29 -2.11 -13.09
C SER A 138 -1.58 -0.76 -13.75
N ALA A 139 -2.29 0.15 -13.08
CA ALA A 139 -2.55 1.49 -13.61
C ALA A 139 -1.23 2.25 -13.74
N VAL A 140 -1.01 2.94 -14.87
CA VAL A 140 0.26 3.64 -15.15
C VAL A 140 0.60 4.66 -14.05
N GLU A 141 -0.39 5.39 -13.54
CA GLU A 141 -0.22 6.34 -12.43
C GLU A 141 0.27 5.65 -11.15
N SER A 142 -0.35 4.52 -10.79
CA SER A 142 0.02 3.75 -9.60
C SER A 142 1.43 3.18 -9.72
N GLN A 143 1.79 2.66 -10.90
CA GLN A 143 3.15 2.14 -11.15
C GLN A 143 4.20 3.25 -11.10
N ALA A 144 3.91 4.44 -11.64
CA ALA A 144 4.82 5.58 -11.56
C ALA A 144 5.06 6.03 -10.11
N PHE A 145 4.05 5.93 -9.23
CA PHE A 145 4.24 6.17 -7.80
C PHE A 145 5.26 5.20 -7.19
N TYR A 146 5.10 3.90 -7.43
CA TYR A 146 6.01 2.89 -6.88
C TYR A 146 7.42 2.98 -7.47
N GLU A 147 7.55 3.24 -8.78
CA GLU A 147 8.85 3.52 -9.41
C GLU A 147 9.55 4.72 -8.74
N ALA A 148 8.81 5.79 -8.44
CA ALA A 148 9.34 6.96 -7.72
C ALA A 148 9.70 6.69 -6.24
N MET A 149 9.17 5.62 -5.64
CA MET A 149 9.60 5.12 -4.33
C MET A 149 10.82 4.21 -4.41
N GLY A 150 11.28 3.87 -5.62
CA GLY A 150 12.41 2.95 -5.86
C GLY A 150 12.00 1.48 -5.90
N CYS A 151 10.71 1.19 -6.04
CA CYS A 151 10.24 -0.17 -6.28
C CYS A 151 10.65 -0.65 -7.68
N ARG A 152 10.83 -1.97 -7.79
CA ARG A 152 11.10 -2.68 -9.04
C ARG A 152 10.31 -3.98 -9.09
N GLU A 153 10.29 -4.66 -10.22
CA GLU A 153 9.66 -5.99 -10.31
C GLU A 153 10.26 -6.95 -9.27
N ALA A 154 9.38 -7.65 -8.55
CA ALA A 154 9.77 -8.59 -7.50
C ALA A 154 10.55 -9.77 -8.08
N GLN A 155 11.61 -10.19 -7.40
CA GLN A 155 12.37 -11.38 -7.79
C GLN A 155 11.61 -12.68 -7.56
N GLU A 156 10.70 -12.67 -6.59
CA GLU A 156 9.83 -13.79 -6.24
C GLU A 156 8.38 -13.32 -6.27
N TYR A 157 7.53 -14.06 -6.97
CA TYR A 157 6.11 -13.74 -7.05
C TYR A 157 5.34 -14.53 -6.00
N ASN A 158 4.51 -13.85 -5.21
CA ASN A 158 3.59 -14.51 -4.31
C ASN A 158 2.43 -15.11 -5.12
N ARG A 159 2.35 -16.45 -5.11
CA ARG A 159 1.34 -17.17 -5.88
C ARG A 159 -0.10 -16.77 -5.54
N ARG A 160 -0.41 -16.50 -4.26
CA ARG A 160 -1.77 -16.11 -3.84
C ARG A 160 -2.15 -14.75 -4.42
N HIS A 161 -1.23 -13.79 -4.42
CA HIS A 161 -1.45 -12.47 -5.03
C HIS A 161 -1.66 -12.57 -6.53
N VAL A 162 -0.82 -13.35 -7.22
CA VAL A 162 -0.95 -13.55 -8.68
C VAL A 162 -2.27 -14.24 -9.06
N GLU A 163 -2.72 -15.21 -8.27
CA GLU A 163 -3.99 -15.91 -8.52
C GLU A 163 -5.20 -15.01 -8.20
N ALA A 164 -5.12 -14.17 -7.17
CA ALA A 164 -6.19 -13.26 -6.78
C ALA A 164 -6.33 -12.09 -7.76
N GLU A 165 -5.21 -11.47 -8.16
CA GLU A 165 -5.18 -10.31 -9.04
C GLU A 165 -4.18 -10.52 -10.20
N PRO A 166 -4.55 -11.29 -11.24
CA PRO A 166 -3.63 -11.69 -12.32
C PRO A 166 -3.03 -10.55 -13.14
N PHE A 167 -3.61 -9.35 -13.04
CA PHE A 167 -3.15 -8.16 -13.74
C PHE A 167 -2.29 -7.24 -12.88
N ASP A 168 -2.07 -7.57 -11.61
CA ASP A 168 -1.22 -6.77 -10.74
C ASP A 168 0.26 -6.96 -11.08
N CYS A 169 0.99 -5.84 -11.06
CA CYS A 169 2.44 -5.86 -11.10
C CYS A 169 2.96 -6.25 -9.72
N GLN A 170 3.75 -7.33 -9.66
CA GLN A 170 4.39 -7.78 -8.43
C GLN A 170 5.69 -7.03 -8.24
N LEU A 171 5.79 -6.23 -7.18
CA LEU A 171 6.89 -5.30 -6.94
C LEU A 171 7.61 -5.58 -5.62
N GLU A 172 8.88 -5.20 -5.55
CA GLU A 172 9.68 -5.19 -4.34
C GLU A 172 10.34 -3.82 -4.12
N CYS A 173 10.51 -3.44 -2.86
CA CYS A 173 11.36 -2.33 -2.42
C CYS A 173 12.39 -2.86 -1.42
N VAL A 174 13.68 -2.73 -1.75
CA VAL A 174 14.76 -3.13 -0.84
C VAL A 174 14.84 -2.16 0.33
N LEU A 175 14.72 -2.69 1.55
CA LEU A 175 14.81 -1.91 2.76
C LEU A 175 16.29 -1.70 3.08
N LYS A 176 16.80 -0.51 2.78
CA LYS A 176 18.18 -0.15 3.13
C LYS A 176 18.30 0.05 4.62
N ASP A 177 19.44 -0.33 5.18
CA ASP A 177 19.89 0.16 6.48
C ASP A 177 20.05 1.67 6.35
N SER A 178 19.13 2.41 6.94
CA SER A 178 19.33 3.82 7.24
C SER A 178 19.30 3.97 8.75
N PRO A 179 20.29 4.66 9.34
CA PRO A 179 20.26 4.94 10.77
C PRO A 179 18.93 5.61 11.10
N ALA A 180 18.26 5.13 12.16
CA ALA A 180 17.01 5.68 12.62
C ALA A 180 17.18 7.19 12.81
N LYS A 181 16.45 8.00 12.04
CA LYS A 181 16.25 9.39 12.42
C LYS A 181 15.21 9.36 13.52
N ASP A 182 15.67 9.51 14.76
CA ASP A 182 14.81 9.84 15.90
C ASP A 182 13.97 11.05 15.51
N TRP A 183 12.66 10.85 15.41
CA TRP A 183 11.70 11.93 15.50
C TRP A 183 11.20 11.96 16.95
N GLY A 184 12.13 12.25 17.86
CA GLY A 184 11.80 12.61 19.24
C GLY A 184 11.25 14.03 19.24
N GLY A 185 9.95 14.16 19.46
CA GLY A 185 9.35 15.43 19.84
C GLY A 185 9.53 15.65 21.33
N GLU A 186 10.28 16.69 21.68
CA GLU A 186 10.07 17.45 22.93
C GLU A 186 8.79 18.28 22.83
#